data_AF-A0A967NAY2-F1
#
_entry.id   AF-A0A967NAY2-F1
#
_cell.length_a   1.000
_cell.length_b   1.000
_cell.length_c   1.000
_cell.angle_alpha   90.00
_cell.angle_beta   90.00
_cell.angle_gamma   90.00
#
_symmetry.space_group_name_H-M   'P 1'
#
loop_
_entity.id
_entity.type
_entity.pdbx_description
1 polymer ?
#
loop_
_entity_poly.entity_id
_entity_poly.type
_entity_poly.pdbx_seq_one_letter_code
_entity_poly.pdbx_strand_id
1 'polypeptide(L)'
;MAGLASSTGQWPEAVHPRTGGGCMGDGQHIWAASDWVLMMRSWFVREEEDRLILASGIPRDWTRNGKTSEFGPAPTPWGPVTVRVRGEADGAVVEWSGRWRGEQPVLEVRLPGYRPATPDPGSGGVRLAATAEEPIA
;
A
#
# COMPACT_ATOMS: atom_id res chain seq x y z
N MET A 1 4.07 3.89 15.39
CA MET A 1 5.22 3.92 14.47
C MET A 1 5.48 5.31 13.93
N ALA A 2 4.58 5.93 13.15
CA ALA A 2 4.78 7.30 12.65
C ALA A 2 5.08 8.34 13.74
N GLY A 3 4.35 8.30 14.86
CA GLY A 3 4.56 9.23 16.00
C GLY A 3 5.86 9.02 16.80
N LEU A 4 6.71 8.07 16.41
CA LEU A 4 8.01 7.83 17.02
C LEU A 4 9.16 8.43 16.18
N ALA A 5 8.84 9.01 15.01
CA ALA A 5 9.82 9.72 14.21
C ALA A 5 10.23 11.03 14.88
N SER A 6 11.48 11.43 14.69
CA SER A 6 11.95 12.78 14.99
C SER A 6 11.23 13.83 14.13
N SER A 7 11.40 15.11 14.47
CA SER A 7 10.92 16.23 13.63
C SER A 7 11.58 16.27 12.24
N THR A 8 12.69 15.56 12.04
CA THR A 8 13.36 15.40 10.74
C THR A 8 12.91 14.14 9.98
N GLY A 9 11.90 13.42 10.49
CA GLY A 9 11.34 12.23 9.84
C GLY A 9 12.24 10.99 9.94
N GLN A 10 13.06 10.89 10.99
CA GLN A 10 13.98 9.78 11.21
C GLN A 10 13.58 8.96 12.43
N TRP A 11 13.93 7.67 12.44
CA TRP A 11 13.72 6.79 13.60
C TRP A 11 15.06 6.41 14.22
N PRO A 12 15.11 6.23 15.56
CA PRO A 12 16.25 5.57 16.19
C PRO A 12 16.28 4.10 15.76
N GLU A 13 17.45 3.48 15.84
CA GLU A 13 17.65 2.06 15.52
C GLU A 13 16.75 1.15 16.37
N ALA A 14 16.64 1.45 17.66
CA ALA A 14 15.75 0.75 18.58
C ALA A 14 14.92 1.72 19.40
N VAL A 15 13.62 1.43 19.55
CA VAL A 15 12.70 2.18 20.40
C VAL A 15 12.42 1.38 21.66
N HIS A 16 12.63 1.99 22.83
CA HIS A 16 12.28 1.38 24.09
C HIS A 16 10.74 1.36 24.27
N PRO A 17 10.11 0.17 24.44
CA PRO A 17 8.66 0.02 24.31
C PRO A 17 7.86 0.74 25.39
N ARG A 18 8.45 0.99 26.56
CA ARG A 18 7.75 1.69 27.67
C ARG A 18 7.88 3.21 27.61
N THR A 19 8.96 3.73 27.04
CA THR A 19 9.25 5.18 27.05
C THR A 19 9.05 5.82 25.69
N GLY A 20 9.04 5.02 24.60
CA GLY A 20 8.97 5.52 23.22
C GLY A 20 10.25 6.21 22.75
N GLY A 21 11.28 6.29 23.59
CA GLY A 21 12.56 6.90 23.26
C GLY A 21 13.52 5.94 22.56
N GLY A 22 14.46 6.50 21.80
CA GLY A 22 15.57 5.74 21.24
C GLY A 22 16.46 5.16 22.35
N CYS A 23 16.80 3.88 22.26
CA CYS A 23 17.64 3.21 23.27
C CYS A 23 18.90 2.55 22.71
N MET A 24 19.13 2.63 21.40
CA MET A 24 20.33 2.17 20.71
C MET A 24 20.48 2.93 19.38
N GLY A 25 21.71 2.95 18.86
CA GLY A 25 22.04 3.43 17.52
C GLY A 25 22.41 4.90 17.42
N ASP A 26 22.59 5.34 16.19
CA ASP A 26 22.99 6.69 15.77
C ASP A 26 21.84 7.72 15.79
N GLY A 27 20.65 7.31 16.25
CA GLY A 27 19.46 8.15 16.39
C GLY A 27 18.76 8.46 15.06
N GLN A 28 19.49 8.66 13.97
CA GLN A 28 18.99 8.79 12.60
C GLN A 28 19.27 7.52 11.79
N HIS A 29 18.52 6.46 12.08
CA HIS A 29 18.82 5.15 11.53
C HIS A 29 18.13 4.92 10.18
N ILE A 30 18.93 4.85 9.12
CA ILE A 30 18.44 4.83 7.73
C ILE A 30 17.62 3.58 7.40
N TRP A 31 17.88 2.43 8.03
CA TRP A 31 17.12 1.21 7.79
C TRP A 31 15.67 1.35 8.27
N ALA A 32 15.47 1.89 9.47
CA ALA A 32 14.13 2.09 10.02
C ALA A 32 13.31 3.07 9.18
N ALA A 33 13.93 4.15 8.69
CA ALA A 33 13.29 5.08 7.77
C ALA A 33 12.96 4.44 6.41
N SER A 34 13.88 3.62 5.87
CA SER A 34 13.69 2.90 4.61
C SER A 34 12.56 1.88 4.70
N ASP A 35 12.50 1.13 5.79
CA ASP A 35 11.45 0.13 6.03
C ASP A 35 10.07 0.79 6.15
N TRP A 36 9.98 1.97 6.76
CA TRP A 36 8.73 2.73 6.79
C TRP A 36 8.25 3.11 5.38
N VAL A 37 9.16 3.59 4.52
CA VAL A 37 8.86 3.90 3.12
C VAL A 37 8.47 2.65 2.34
N LEU A 38 9.21 1.55 2.51
CA LEU A 38 8.93 0.27 1.86
C LEU A 38 7.60 -0.32 2.30
N MET A 39 7.23 -0.18 3.58
CA MET A 39 5.93 -0.61 4.09
C MET A 39 4.80 0.21 3.47
N MET A 40 4.90 1.55 3.46
CA MET A 40 3.90 2.41 2.84
C MET A 40 3.73 2.10 1.35
N ARG A 41 4.85 1.90 0.64
CA ARG A 41 4.84 1.47 -0.76
C ARG A 41 4.13 0.12 -0.93
N SER A 42 4.47 -0.85 -0.09
CA SER A 42 3.93 -2.22 -0.13
C SER A 42 2.43 -2.29 0.19
N TRP A 43 1.86 -1.27 0.85
CA TRP A 43 0.41 -1.18 0.99
C TRP A 43 -0.32 -0.99 -0.33
N PHE A 44 0.28 -0.27 -1.28
CA PHE A 44 -0.31 0.02 -2.58
C PHE A 44 0.19 -0.89 -3.69
N VAL A 45 1.48 -1.23 -3.67
CA VAL A 45 2.16 -1.92 -4.77
C VAL A 45 3.14 -2.93 -4.19
N ARG A 46 2.91 -4.21 -4.49
CA ARG A 46 3.83 -5.29 -4.12
C ARG A 46 4.13 -6.16 -5.32
N GLU A 47 5.41 -6.32 -5.61
CA GLU A 47 5.89 -7.27 -6.61
C GLU A 47 5.90 -8.69 -6.06
N GLU A 48 5.41 -9.62 -6.87
CA GLU A 48 5.66 -11.05 -6.74
C GLU A 48 6.34 -11.53 -8.04
N GLU A 49 6.74 -12.80 -8.10
CA GLU A 49 7.63 -13.33 -9.15
C GLU A 49 7.18 -13.02 -10.59
N ASP A 50 5.88 -13.11 -10.89
CA ASP A 50 5.31 -12.94 -12.24
C ASP A 50 4.14 -11.93 -12.31
N ARG A 51 3.87 -11.20 -11.23
CA ARG A 51 2.68 -10.33 -11.12
C ARG A 51 2.89 -9.15 -10.20
N LEU A 52 2.03 -8.15 -10.35
CA LEU A 52 1.95 -7.00 -9.48
C LEU A 52 0.65 -7.03 -8.66
N ILE A 53 0.80 -7.08 -7.34
CA ILE A 53 -0.33 -7.02 -6.43
C ILE A 53 -0.61 -5.56 -6.06
N LEU A 54 -1.85 -5.11 -6.26
CA LEU A 54 -2.30 -3.76 -5.98
C LEU A 54 -3.18 -3.72 -4.71
N ALA A 55 -2.97 -2.68 -3.89
CA ALA A 55 -3.77 -2.31 -2.70
C ALA A 55 -3.80 -3.32 -1.53
N SER A 56 -2.90 -4.30 -1.50
CA SER A 56 -2.93 -5.43 -0.53
C SER A 56 -2.76 -5.08 0.93
N GLY A 57 -2.22 -3.90 1.24
CA GLY A 57 -2.03 -3.46 2.62
C GLY A 57 -2.86 -2.24 3.00
N ILE A 58 -3.80 -1.80 2.16
CA ILE A 58 -4.64 -0.64 2.48
C ILE A 58 -5.58 -0.98 3.64
N PRO A 59 -5.52 -0.24 4.77
CA PRO A 59 -6.45 -0.46 5.88
C PRO A 59 -7.89 -0.20 5.43
N ARG A 60 -8.84 -1.05 5.86
CA ARG A 60 -10.26 -0.92 5.50
C ARG A 60 -10.83 0.47 5.77
N ASP A 61 -10.44 1.10 6.88
CA ASP A 61 -10.93 2.42 7.28
C ASP A 61 -10.49 3.56 6.35
N TRP A 62 -9.51 3.32 5.47
CA TRP A 62 -9.10 4.26 4.43
C TRP A 62 -10.03 4.24 3.21
N THR A 63 -10.91 3.24 3.12
CA THR A 63 -11.95 3.12 2.09
C THR A 63 -13.36 3.42 2.62
N ARG A 64 -13.52 3.69 3.93
CA ARG A 64 -14.80 4.10 4.49
C ARG A 64 -15.15 5.53 4.09
N ASN A 65 -16.45 5.83 3.99
CA ASN A 65 -16.99 7.18 3.81
C ASN A 65 -16.45 7.94 2.58
N GLY A 66 -16.23 7.25 1.47
CA GLY A 66 -15.79 7.90 0.23
C GLY A 66 -14.33 8.36 0.23
N LYS A 67 -13.55 7.98 1.24
CA LYS A 67 -12.13 8.35 1.33
C LYS A 67 -11.35 7.82 0.13
N THR A 68 -10.40 8.63 -0.31
CA THR A 68 -9.50 8.29 -1.41
C THR A 68 -8.06 8.29 -0.89
N SER A 69 -7.30 7.28 -1.30
CA SER A 69 -5.86 7.17 -1.05
C SER A 69 -5.14 6.95 -2.37
N GLU A 70 -3.96 7.54 -2.54
CA GLU A 70 -3.19 7.44 -3.78
C GLU A 70 -1.70 7.31 -3.46
N PHE A 71 -1.00 6.48 -4.22
CA PHE A 71 0.45 6.32 -4.11
C PHE A 71 1.07 6.16 -5.49
N GLY A 72 2.15 6.88 -5.72
CA GLY A 72 3.00 6.73 -6.89
C GLY A 72 3.49 8.05 -7.47
N PRO A 73 4.25 8.00 -8.57
CA PRO A 73 4.64 6.80 -9.31
C PRO A 73 5.63 5.92 -8.51
N ALA A 74 5.24 4.68 -8.22
CA ALA A 74 6.05 3.69 -7.53
C ALA A 74 6.90 2.92 -8.56
N PRO A 75 8.24 2.88 -8.44
CA PRO A 75 9.07 2.11 -9.35
C PRO A 75 8.82 0.61 -9.14
N THR A 76 8.72 -0.15 -10.24
CA THR A 76 8.67 -1.63 -10.27
C THR A 76 9.61 -2.14 -11.37
N PRO A 77 9.92 -3.45 -11.43
CA PRO A 77 10.67 -4.04 -12.54
C PRO A 77 10.06 -3.72 -13.91
N TRP A 78 8.72 -3.73 -14.01
CA TRP A 78 7.97 -3.49 -15.25
C TRP A 78 7.84 -2.01 -15.63
N GLY A 79 8.12 -1.10 -14.71
CA GLY A 79 7.96 0.35 -14.91
C GLY A 79 7.21 1.02 -13.76
N PRO A 80 7.20 2.36 -13.70
CA PRO A 80 6.50 3.06 -12.63
C PRO A 80 4.98 2.91 -12.74
N VAL A 81 4.31 2.74 -11.60
CA VAL A 81 2.85 2.66 -11.50
C VAL A 81 2.32 3.64 -10.44
N THR A 82 1.21 4.31 -10.72
CA THR A 82 0.43 5.04 -9.72
C THR A 82 -0.85 4.26 -9.44
N VAL A 83 -1.21 4.10 -8.16
CA VAL A 83 -2.42 3.38 -7.72
C VAL A 83 -3.29 4.33 -6.89
N ARG A 84 -4.58 4.37 -7.20
CA ARG A 84 -5.59 5.13 -6.47
C ARG A 84 -6.67 4.19 -5.98
N VAL A 85 -7.06 4.32 -4.72
CA VAL A 85 -8.13 3.54 -4.09
C VAL A 85 -9.18 4.53 -3.58
N ARG A 86 -10.42 4.36 -4.03
CA ARG A 86 -11.57 5.18 -3.61
C ARG A 86 -12.63 4.27 -3.00
N GLY A 87 -13.02 4.59 -1.77
CA GLY A 87 -14.21 4.01 -1.14
C GLY A 87 -15.49 4.45 -1.81
N GLU A 88 -16.49 3.56 -1.88
CA GLU A 88 -17.84 3.86 -2.37
C GLU A 88 -18.90 3.28 -1.43
N ALA A 89 -20.18 3.57 -1.68
CA ALA A 89 -21.26 3.18 -0.76
C ALA A 89 -21.46 1.66 -0.66
N ASP A 90 -21.24 0.94 -1.75
CA ASP A 90 -21.46 -0.50 -1.93
C ASP A 90 -20.16 -1.26 -2.27
N GLY A 91 -19.00 -0.61 -2.14
CA GLY A 91 -17.75 -1.20 -2.58
C GLY A 91 -16.56 -0.26 -2.52
N ALA A 92 -15.56 -0.55 -3.35
CA ALA A 92 -14.42 0.31 -3.58
C ALA A 92 -13.99 0.24 -5.05
N VAL A 93 -13.39 1.31 -5.55
CA VAL A 93 -12.78 1.36 -6.87
C VAL A 93 -11.26 1.47 -6.71
N VAL A 94 -10.54 0.60 -7.41
CA VAL A 94 -9.08 0.65 -7.50
C VAL A 94 -8.71 0.99 -8.93
N GLU A 95 -8.01 2.10 -9.10
CA GLU A 95 -7.55 2.64 -10.38
C GLU A 95 -6.02 2.62 -10.42
N TRP A 96 -5.43 2.43 -11.60
CA TRP A 96 -3.99 2.50 -11.78
C TRP A 96 -3.59 3.10 -13.12
N SER A 97 -2.39 3.68 -13.15
CA SER A 97 -1.74 4.15 -14.36
C SER A 97 -0.29 3.68 -14.35
N GLY A 98 0.05 2.78 -15.28
CA GLY A 98 1.41 2.27 -15.44
C GLY A 98 2.08 2.84 -16.69
N ARG A 99 3.36 3.21 -16.56
CA ARG A 99 4.23 3.46 -17.72
C ARG A 99 5.16 2.26 -17.87
N TRP A 100 4.66 1.23 -18.55
CA TRP A 100 5.36 -0.04 -18.72
C TRP A 100 6.55 0.09 -19.68
N ARG A 101 7.68 -0.52 -19.33
CA ARG A 101 8.88 -0.60 -20.19
C ARG A 101 8.75 -1.67 -21.28
N GLY A 102 7.75 -2.54 -21.17
CA GLY A 102 7.41 -3.62 -22.09
C GLY A 102 5.93 -3.97 -21.94
N GLU A 103 5.60 -5.26 -21.95
CA GLU A 103 4.25 -5.71 -21.68
C GLU A 103 3.82 -5.39 -20.24
N GLN A 104 2.53 -5.10 -20.07
CA GLN A 104 1.93 -4.94 -18.75
C GLN A 104 2.01 -6.28 -18.01
N PRO A 105 2.49 -6.31 -16.74
CA PRO A 105 2.47 -7.53 -15.94
C PRO A 105 1.03 -7.97 -15.63
N VAL A 106 0.86 -9.22 -15.23
CA VAL A 106 -0.41 -9.65 -14.62
C VAL A 106 -0.65 -8.77 -13.40
N LEU A 107 -1.81 -8.12 -13.36
CA LEU A 107 -2.23 -7.33 -12.22
C LEU A 107 -3.21 -8.15 -11.39
N GLU A 108 -3.03 -8.11 -10.07
CA GLU A 108 -3.99 -8.68 -9.14
C GLU A 108 -4.35 -7.63 -8.10
N VAL A 109 -5.63 -7.25 -8.05
CA VAL A 109 -6.13 -6.29 -7.08
C VAL A 109 -6.57 -7.07 -5.85
N ARG A 110 -5.89 -6.84 -4.73
CA ARG A 110 -6.24 -7.41 -3.42
C ARG A 110 -6.49 -6.24 -2.49
N LEU A 111 -7.75 -5.93 -2.20
CA LEU A 111 -8.08 -4.94 -1.18
C LEU A 111 -8.58 -5.68 0.07
N PRO A 112 -7.96 -5.53 1.25
CA PRO A 112 -8.42 -6.21 2.46
C PRO A 112 -9.91 -5.99 2.69
N GLY A 113 -10.68 -7.09 2.71
CA GLY A 113 -12.14 -7.03 2.87
C GLY A 113 -12.99 -7.04 1.62
N TYR A 114 -12.37 -7.31 0.49
CA TYR A 114 -13.03 -7.45 -0.79
C TYR A 114 -12.52 -8.73 -1.45
N ARG A 115 -13.31 -9.28 -2.38
CA ARG A 115 -12.82 -10.41 -3.18
C ARG A 115 -11.68 -9.92 -4.08
N PRO A 116 -10.55 -10.65 -4.16
CA PRO A 116 -9.51 -10.35 -5.14
C PRO A 116 -10.07 -10.34 -6.57
N ALA A 117 -9.49 -9.49 -7.42
CA ALA A 117 -9.84 -9.40 -8.82
C ALA A 117 -8.58 -9.40 -9.70
N THR A 118 -8.66 -10.10 -10.83
CA THR A 118 -7.63 -10.11 -11.88
C THR A 118 -8.21 -9.39 -13.10
N PRO A 119 -7.95 -8.09 -13.27
CA PRO A 119 -8.48 -7.31 -14.38
C PRO A 119 -7.85 -7.72 -15.72
N ASP A 120 -8.60 -7.55 -16.82
CA ASP A 120 -8.09 -7.79 -18.17
C ASP A 120 -6.95 -6.82 -18.51
N PRO A 121 -5.95 -7.26 -19.31
CA PRO A 121 -4.89 -6.39 -19.81
C PRO A 121 -5.45 -5.12 -20.48
N GLY A 122 -4.83 -3.97 -20.21
CA GLY A 122 -5.28 -2.67 -20.74
C GLY A 122 -6.36 -1.97 -19.90
N SER A 123 -6.94 -2.64 -18.91
CA SER A 123 -7.82 -1.99 -17.92
C SER A 123 -7.05 -0.95 -17.10
N GLY A 124 -7.69 0.18 -16.79
CA GLY A 124 -7.15 1.23 -15.91
C GLY A 124 -7.75 1.23 -14.49
N GLY A 125 -8.66 0.29 -14.20
CA GLY A 125 -9.30 0.20 -12.90
C GLY A 125 -10.26 -0.98 -12.79
N VAL A 126 -10.67 -1.29 -11.55
CA VAL A 126 -11.68 -2.30 -11.23
C VAL A 126 -12.55 -1.82 -10.07
N ARG A 127 -13.86 -2.12 -10.13
CA ARG A 127 -14.79 -1.96 -9.01
C ARG A 127 -14.86 -3.28 -8.24
N LEU A 128 -14.66 -3.22 -6.93
CA LEU A 128 -14.76 -4.35 -6.01
C LEU A 128 -16.05 -4.23 -5.20
N ALA A 129 -16.86 -5.29 -5.19
CA ALA A 129 -17.99 -5.40 -4.28
C ALA A 129 -17.51 -5.81 -2.88
N ALA A 130 -18.10 -5.22 -1.84
CA ALA A 130 -17.82 -5.63 -0.46
C ALA A 130 -18.18 -7.12 -0.26
N THR A 131 -17.32 -7.89 0.40
CA THR A 131 -17.71 -9.23 0.86
C THR A 131 -18.64 -9.08 2.05
N ALA A 132 -19.73 -9.86 2.10
CA ALA A 132 -20.53 -10.03 3.32
C ALA A 132 -19.58 -10.36 4.48
N GLU A 133 -19.70 -9.62 5.57
CA GLU A 133 -18.76 -9.62 6.69
C GLU A 133 -18.54 -11.04 7.25
N GLU A 134 -17.30 -11.51 7.31
CA GLU A 134 -16.90 -12.39 8.41
C GLU A 134 -16.47 -11.50 9.58
N PRO A 135 -17.11 -11.62 10.75
CA PRO A 135 -16.69 -10.89 11.92
C PRO A 135 -15.27 -11.37 12.31
N ILE A 136 -14.37 -10.41 12.49
CA ILE A 136 -13.06 -10.69 13.10
C ILE A 136 -13.32 -10.92 14.59
N ALA A 137 -13.00 -12.13 15.05
CA ALA A 137 -13.02 -12.52 16.46
C ALA A 137 -11.99 -11.74 17.29
#